data_AF-A0A1E4DLV4-F1
#
_entry.id   AF-A0A1E4DLV4-F1
#
_cell.length_a   1.000
_cell.length_b   1.000
_cell.length_c   1.000
_cell.angle_alpha   90.00
_cell.angle_beta   90.00
_cell.angle_gamma   90.00
#
_symmetry.space_group_name_H-M   'P 1'
#
loop_
_entity.id
_entity.type
_entity.pdbx_description
1 polymer ?
#
loop_
_entity_poly.entity_id
_entity_poly.type
_entity_poly.pdbx_seq_one_letter_code
_entity_poly.pdbx_strand_id
1 'polypeptide(L)' 'MAEPTTTLSNLSLAELKTLVDSLVDDRLRTLLGDPDLGAPLGESVRERLKQSLSSTERLSGDEVADKLGLRW' A
#
# COMPACT_ATOMS: atom_id res chain seq x y z
N MET A 1 -14.15 -30.08 8.23
CA MET A 1 -15.30 -29.74 7.36
C MET A 1 -14.74 -29.64 5.96
N ALA A 2 -15.25 -30.41 4.99
CA ALA A 2 -14.76 -30.36 3.61
C ALA A 2 -15.30 -29.08 2.95
N GLU A 3 -14.42 -28.32 2.28
CA GLU A 3 -14.85 -27.15 1.52
C GLU A 3 -15.72 -27.58 0.33
N PRO A 4 -16.85 -26.88 0.07
CA PRO A 4 -17.69 -27.19 -1.08
C PRO A 4 -16.90 -26.95 -2.38
N THR A 5 -16.72 -28.00 -3.17
CA THR A 5 -15.99 -27.93 -4.45
C THR A 5 -16.94 -27.49 -5.55
N THR A 6 -16.93 -26.21 -5.91
CA THR A 6 -17.68 -25.70 -7.07
C THR A 6 -16.87 -25.94 -8.34
N THR A 7 -17.41 -26.71 -9.28
CA THR A 7 -16.80 -26.86 -10.61
C THR A 7 -17.02 -25.60 -11.45
N LEU A 8 -15.94 -25.06 -12.05
CA LEU A 8 -15.98 -23.81 -12.84
C LEU A 8 -17.03 -23.81 -13.96
N SER A 9 -17.31 -24.99 -14.52
CA SER A 9 -18.34 -25.20 -15.56
C SER A 9 -19.77 -24.88 -15.11
N ASN A 10 -20.01 -24.73 -13.81
CA ASN A 10 -21.34 -24.42 -13.27
C ASN A 10 -21.59 -22.91 -13.15
N LEU A 11 -20.57 -22.07 -13.41
CA LEU A 11 -20.71 -20.63 -13.34
C LEU A 11 -21.45 -20.09 -14.56
N SER A 12 -22.37 -19.16 -14.33
CA SER A 12 -22.86 -18.29 -15.39
C SER A 12 -21.73 -17.39 -15.91
N LEU A 13 -21.93 -16.82 -17.11
CA LEU A 13 -20.95 -15.89 -17.69
C LEU A 13 -20.69 -14.67 -16.78
N ALA A 14 -21.71 -14.20 -16.07
CA ALA A 14 -21.58 -13.07 -15.15
C ALA A 14 -20.71 -13.44 -13.93
N GLU A 15 -20.97 -14.60 -13.32
CA GLU A 15 -20.19 -15.11 -12.19
C GLU A 15 -18.73 -15.39 -12.59
N LEU A 16 -18.52 -15.94 -13.79
CA LEU A 16 -17.18 -16.16 -14.33
C LEU A 16 -16.41 -14.85 -14.51
N LYS A 17 -17.05 -13.79 -15.02
CA LYS A 17 -16.43 -12.47 -15.15
C LYS A 17 -16.04 -11.90 -13.79
N THR A 18 -16.96 -11.93 -12.82
CA THR A 18 -16.68 -11.46 -11.45
C THR A 18 -15.50 -12.21 -10.81
N LEU A 19 -15.42 -13.53 -11.01
CA LEU A 19 -14.31 -14.34 -10.51
C LEU A 19 -12.98 -13.91 -11.13
N VAL A 20 -12.95 -13.72 -12.45
CA VAL A 20 -11.74 -13.30 -13.17
C VAL A 20 -11.31 -11.90 -12.75
N ASP A 21 -12.25 -10.94 -12.67
CA ASP A 21 -11.95 -9.57 -12.26
C ASP A 21 -11.34 -9.55 -10.86
N SER A 22 -11.94 -10.29 -9.91
CA SER A 22 -11.42 -10.39 -8.53
C SER A 22 -10.01 -10.99 -8.48
N LEU A 23 -9.75 -12.05 -9.27
CA LEU A 23 -8.44 -12.69 -9.33
C LEU A 23 -7.37 -11.75 -9.90
N VAL A 24 -7.72 -10.98 -10.92
CA VAL A 24 -6.83 -9.99 -11.54
C VAL A 24 -6.55 -8.86 -10.56
N ASP A 25 -7.57 -8.33 -9.89
CA ASP A 25 -7.41 -7.27 -8.88
C ASP A 25 -6.48 -7.71 -7.73
N ASP A 26 -6.67 -8.93 -7.22
CA ASP A 26 -5.79 -9.49 -6.18
C ASP A 26 -4.34 -9.61 -6.68
N ARG A 27 -4.16 -10.05 -7.92
CA ARG A 27 -2.84 -10.19 -8.52
C ARG A 27 -2.17 -8.83 -8.75
N LEU A 28 -2.93 -7.83 -9.20
CA LEU A 28 -2.45 -6.47 -9.40
C LEU A 28 -2.11 -5.82 -8.06
N ARG A 29 -2.92 -6.00 -7.02
CA ARG A 29 -2.62 -5.54 -5.65
C ARG A 29 -1.31 -6.14 -5.14
N THR A 30 -1.05 -7.41 -5.45
CA THR A 30 0.20 -8.07 -5.06
C THR A 30 1.41 -7.53 -5.82
N LEU A 31 1.26 -7.21 -7.11
CA LEU A 31 2.37 -6.80 -7.99
C LEU A 31 2.67 -5.30 -7.95
N LEU A 32 1.63 -4.49 -7.78
CA LEU A 32 1.68 -3.02 -7.86
C LEU A 32 1.36 -2.34 -6.54
N GLY A 33 0.91 -3.10 -5.54
CA GLY A 33 0.70 -2.58 -4.19
C GLY A 33 2.01 -2.14 -3.56
N ASP A 34 1.92 -1.29 -2.55
CA ASP A 34 3.07 -0.89 -1.75
C ASP A 34 3.68 -2.15 -1.09
N PRO A 35 4.91 -2.56 -1.45
CA PRO A 35 5.55 -3.74 -0.90
C PRO A 35 5.81 -3.61 0.61
N ASP A 36 5.85 -2.38 1.12
CA ASP A 36 6.07 -2.08 2.53
C ASP A 36 4.74 -1.91 3.31
N LEU A 37 3.59 -2.13 2.66
CA LEU A 37 2.28 -1.94 3.28
C LEU A 37 2.11 -2.86 4.50
N GLY A 38 1.98 -2.25 5.67
CA GLY A 38 1.84 -2.97 6.94
C GLY A 38 3.17 -3.48 7.52
N ALA A 39 4.30 -3.25 6.86
CA ALA A 39 5.61 -3.54 7.42
C ALA A 39 5.91 -2.60 8.59
N PRO A 40 6.54 -3.10 9.68
CA PRO A 40 6.97 -2.23 10.76
C PRO A 40 8.13 -1.33 10.29
N LEU A 41 8.16 -0.09 10.78
CA LEU A 41 9.30 0.78 10.57
C LEU A 41 10.57 0.13 11.14
N GLY A 42 11.64 0.11 10.35
CA GLY A 42 12.95 -0.33 10.81
C GLY A 42 13.45 0.51 11.99
N GLU A 43 14.21 -0.11 12.89
CA GLU A 43 14.59 0.51 14.17
C GLU A 43 15.37 1.82 13.97
N SER A 44 16.27 1.88 12.98
CA SER A 44 17.02 3.10 12.66
C SER A 44 16.15 4.27 12.21
N VAL A 45 15.07 3.97 11.47
CA VAL A 45 14.10 4.97 11.01
C VAL A 45 13.23 5.43 12.19
N ARG A 46 12.81 4.49 13.04
CA ARG A 46 12.05 4.77 14.27
C ARG A 46 12.83 5.69 15.21
N GLU A 47 14.10 5.41 15.47
CA GLU A 47 14.94 6.24 16.36
C GLU A 47 15.16 7.65 15.80
N ARG A 48 15.43 7.77 14.48
CA ARG A 48 15.52 9.09 13.82
C ARG A 48 14.22 9.87 13.90
N LEU A 49 13.08 9.21 13.73
CA LEU A 49 11.75 9.82 13.87
C LEU A 49 11.51 10.32 15.29
N LYS A 50 11.82 9.52 16.32
CA LYS A 50 11.71 9.96 17.72
C LYS A 50 12.55 11.20 17.98
N GLN A 51 13.80 11.22 17.50
CA GLN A 51 14.68 12.38 17.64
C GLN A 51 14.12 13.60 16.91
N SER A 52 13.61 13.43 15.69
CA SER A 52 12.99 14.52 14.93
C SER A 52 11.75 15.07 15.62
N LEU A 53 10.90 14.21 16.18
CA LEU A 53 9.66 14.60 16.86
C LEU A 53 9.92 15.25 18.23
N SER A 54 11.06 14.95 18.87
CA SER A 54 11.49 15.65 20.09
C SER A 54 12.01 17.06 19.83
N SER A 55 12.31 17.41 18.57
CA SER A 55 12.71 18.76 18.20
C SER A 55 11.51 19.70 18.18
N THR A 56 11.70 20.92 18.69
CA THR A 56 10.72 22.02 18.59
C THR A 56 10.95 22.90 17.37
N GLU A 57 12.03 22.66 16.62
CA GLU A 57 12.32 23.36 15.38
C GLU A 57 11.24 23.02 14.34
N ARG A 58 10.62 24.07 13.79
CA ARG A 58 9.62 23.93 12.73
C ARG A 58 10.09 24.72 11.51
N LEU A 59 9.91 24.11 10.35
CA LEU A 59 10.10 24.73 9.05
C LEU A 59 8.74 24.79 8.36
N SER A 60 8.44 25.92 7.74
CA SER A 60 7.29 26.04 6.86
C SER A 60 7.48 25.22 5.58
N GLY A 61 6.37 24.88 4.92
CA GLY A 61 6.42 24.19 3.63
C GLY A 61 7.21 24.97 2.59
N ASP A 62 7.03 26.30 2.55
CA ASP A 62 7.73 27.19 1.61
C ASP A 62 9.25 27.19 1.83
N GLU A 63 9.70 27.25 3.09
CA GLU A 63 11.14 27.15 3.41
C GLU A 63 11.76 25.81 3.00
N VAL A 64 10.98 24.72 3.07
CA VAL A 64 11.42 23.40 2.61
C VAL A 64 11.47 23.35 1.08
N ALA A 65 10.49 23.95 0.40
CA ALA A 65 10.43 24.05 -1.06
C ALA A 65 11.67 24.76 -1.61
N ASP A 66 11.98 25.93 -1.04
CA ASP A 66 13.11 26.77 -1.44
C ASP A 66 14.45 26.05 -1.23
N LYS A 67 14.63 25.36 -0.08
CA LYS A 67 15.85 24.59 0.22
C LYS A 67 16.06 23.42 -0.74
N LEU A 68 14.98 22.81 -1.23
CA LEU A 68 15.03 21.64 -2.11
C LEU A 68 14.91 22.00 -3.59
N GLY A 69 14.75 23.29 -3.94
CA GLY A 69 14.55 23.75 -5.31
C GLY A 69 13.24 23.26 -5.92
N LEU A 70 12.24 22.97 -5.09
CA LEU A 70 10.92 22.50 -5.52
C LEU A 70 10.03 23.70 -5.85
N ARG A 71 9.19 23.55 -6.88
CA ARG A 71 8.16 24.54 -7.24
C ARG A 71 6.81 23.83 -7.29
N TRP A 72 5.85 24.35 -6.54
CA TRP A 72 4.46 23.89 -6.53
C TRP A 72 3.49 25.07 -6.53
#